data_AF-A0A0M9DYP0-F1
#
_entry.id   AF-A0A0M9DYP0-F1
#
_cell.length_a   1.000
_cell.length_b   1.000
_cell.length_c   1.000
_cell.angle_alpha   90.00
_cell.angle_beta   90.00
_cell.angle_gamma   90.00
#
_symmetry.space_group_name_H-M   'P 1'
#
loop_
_entity.id
_entity.type
_entity.pdbx_description
1 polymer ?
#
loop_
_entity_poly.entity_id
_entity_poly.type
_entity_poly.pdbx_seq_one_letter_code
_entity_poly.pdbx_strand_id
1 'polypeptide(L)'
;MKKNVKATETIGKILTDLKEKNYADYTIGLYRQCYNGLQKYMQEEKKDYYSAEIGLNYIQHKFGISIKGLYGKHPQKIRSTIRALQVLWDYSEYGSMVVKMRPGKKPFECPAGFVDGYVSFQTICKKRQYTILGTKS
;
A
#
# COMPACT_ATOMS: atom_id res chain seq x y z
N MET A 1 -12.12 6.42 -14.28
CA MET A 1 -10.74 6.03 -14.65
C MET A 1 -9.82 6.52 -13.54
N LYS A 2 -9.12 5.62 -12.83
CA LYS A 2 -8.15 6.03 -11.79
C LYS A 2 -7.01 6.78 -12.46
N LYS A 3 -6.72 8.01 -12.03
CA LYS A 3 -5.53 8.75 -12.49
C LYS A 3 -4.31 8.02 -11.93
N ASN A 4 -3.52 7.37 -12.79
CA ASN A 4 -2.21 6.88 -12.40
C ASN A 4 -1.30 8.11 -12.19
N VAL A 5 -1.03 8.42 -10.92
CA VAL A 5 -0.12 9.50 -10.52
C VAL A 5 1.28 8.92 -10.41
N LYS A 6 2.29 9.65 -10.91
CA LYS A 6 3.68 9.21 -10.81
C LYS A 6 4.10 9.07 -9.35
N ALA A 7 4.92 8.07 -9.06
CA ALA A 7 5.39 7.84 -7.69
C ALA A 7 6.11 9.06 -7.11
N THR A 8 6.85 9.80 -7.94
CA THR A 8 7.55 11.03 -7.57
C THR A 8 6.61 12.13 -7.06
N GLU A 9 5.50 12.37 -7.76
CA GLU A 9 4.49 13.34 -7.39
C GLU A 9 3.78 12.94 -6.09
N THR A 10 3.43 11.65 -5.96
CA THR A 10 2.80 11.11 -4.76
C THR A 10 3.74 11.22 -3.54
N ILE A 11 5.02 10.91 -3.71
CA ILE A 11 6.04 11.06 -2.66
C ILE A 11 6.14 12.53 -2.20
N GLY A 12 6.18 13.47 -3.15
CA GLY A 12 6.20 14.90 -2.83
C GLY A 12 5.02 15.32 -1.96
N LYS A 13 3.80 14.92 -2.36
CA LYS A 13 2.57 15.17 -1.58
C LYS A 13 2.65 14.58 -0.18
N ILE A 14 3.08 13.32 -0.04
CA ILE A 14 3.20 12.66 1.26
C ILE A 14 4.13 13.44 2.20
N LEU A 15 5.29 13.87 1.71
CA LEU A 15 6.27 14.57 2.55
C LEU A 15 5.75 15.95 2.97
N THR A 16 5.04 16.65 2.10
CA THR A 16 4.34 17.91 2.42
C THR A 16 3.27 17.67 3.48
N ASP A 17 2.36 16.72 3.25
CA ASP A 17 1.27 16.39 4.19
C ASP A 17 1.78 15.98 5.58
N LEU A 18 2.88 15.22 5.66
CA LEU A 18 3.49 14.84 6.93
C LEU A 18 4.00 16.06 7.70
N LYS A 19 4.59 17.03 6.99
CA LYS A 19 5.07 18.29 7.57
C LYS A 19 3.90 19.14 8.06
N GLU A 20 2.85 19.31 7.24
CA GLU A 20 1.66 20.07 7.61
C GLU A 20 0.91 19.47 8.80
N LYS A 21 0.95 18.14 8.94
CA LYS A 21 0.39 17.41 10.09
C LYS A 21 1.31 17.39 11.31
N ASN A 22 2.40 18.17 11.32
CA ASN A 22 3.35 18.29 12.43
C ASN A 22 3.95 16.95 12.88
N TYR A 23 4.21 16.03 11.93
CA TYR A 23 5.01 14.85 12.25
C TYR A 23 6.43 15.25 12.64
N ALA A 24 7.02 14.53 13.60
CA ALA A 24 8.40 14.78 14.01
C ALA A 24 9.38 14.67 12.83
N ASP A 25 10.37 15.56 12.77
CA ASP A 25 11.37 15.60 11.71
C ASP A 25 12.09 14.27 11.53
N TYR A 26 12.37 13.57 12.63
CA TYR A 26 12.93 12.23 12.61
C TYR A 26 12.06 11.25 11.80
N THR A 27 10.74 11.28 12.01
CA THR A 27 9.79 10.44 11.26
C THR A 27 9.77 10.82 9.79
N ILE A 28 9.71 12.12 9.47
CA ILE A 28 9.76 12.61 8.08
C ILE A 28 11.06 12.17 7.39
N GLY A 29 12.19 12.22 8.11
CA GLY A 29 13.49 11.75 7.66
C GLY A 29 13.49 10.26 7.30
N LEU A 30 12.88 9.41 8.12
CA LEU A 30 12.73 7.97 7.83
C LEU A 30 11.93 7.71 6.55
N TYR A 31 10.84 8.44 6.35
CA TYR A 31 10.04 8.33 5.12
C TYR A 31 10.85 8.77 3.91
N ARG A 32 11.52 9.92 3.99
CA ARG A 32 12.36 10.45 2.91
C ARG A 32 13.48 9.48 2.53
N GLN A 33 14.19 8.93 3.51
CA GLN A 33 15.24 7.93 3.26
C GLN A 33 14.69 6.68 2.57
N CYS A 34 13.51 6.21 2.99
CA CYS A 34 12.85 5.08 2.37
C CYS A 34 12.51 5.36 0.89
N TYR A 35 11.90 6.52 0.62
CA TYR A 35 11.45 6.91 -0.71
C TYR A 35 12.60 7.22 -1.67
N ASN A 36 13.69 7.84 -1.20
CA ASN A 36 14.88 8.04 -2.02
C ASN A 36 15.46 6.70 -2.50
N GLY A 37 15.52 5.71 -1.62
CA GLY A 37 15.96 4.35 -2.00
C GLY A 37 15.00 3.67 -2.97
N LEU A 38 13.69 3.83 -2.76
CA LEU A 38 12.67 3.29 -3.65
C LEU A 38 12.75 3.94 -5.04
N GLN A 39 12.94 5.24 -5.13
CA GLN A 39 13.03 5.98 -6.39
C GLN A 39 14.23 5.51 -7.22
N LYS A 40 15.40 5.32 -6.59
CA LYS A 40 16.58 4.76 -7.28
C LYS A 40 16.28 3.37 -7.84
N TYR A 41 15.71 2.49 -7.02
CA TYR A 41 15.29 1.16 -7.46
C TYR A 41 14.28 1.22 -8.63
N MET A 42 13.28 2.09 -8.56
CA MET A 42 12.29 2.25 -9.63
C MET A 42 12.91 2.81 -10.92
N GLN A 43 13.92 3.68 -10.82
CA GLN A 43 14.66 4.20 -11.97
C GLN A 43 15.45 3.09 -12.67
N GLU A 44 16.15 2.24 -11.91
CA GLU A 44 16.86 1.06 -12.41
C GLU A 44 15.90 0.11 -13.15
N GLU A 45 14.70 -0.10 -12.58
CA GLU A 45 13.65 -0.96 -13.14
C GLU A 45 12.77 -0.28 -14.22
N LYS A 46 13.06 0.99 -14.57
CA LYS A 46 12.29 1.82 -15.52
C LYS A 46 10.78 1.85 -15.22
N LYS A 47 10.42 2.05 -13.95
CA LYS A 47 9.02 2.16 -13.47
C LYS A 47 8.71 3.58 -13.02
N ASP A 48 7.63 4.15 -13.55
CA ASP A 48 7.17 5.49 -13.16
C ASP A 48 6.02 5.49 -12.14
N TYR A 49 5.28 4.38 -12.07
CA TYR A 49 4.08 4.24 -11.26
C TYR A 49 4.32 3.23 -10.14
N TYR A 50 3.87 3.57 -8.93
CA TYR A 50 4.02 2.70 -7.79
C TYR A 50 2.87 1.68 -7.72
N SER A 51 3.20 0.45 -7.35
CA SER A 51 2.25 -0.62 -7.05
C SER A 51 2.71 -1.37 -5.79
N ALA A 52 1.80 -2.14 -5.17
CA ALA A 52 2.15 -2.98 -4.04
C ALA A 52 3.26 -3.98 -4.40
N GLU A 53 3.24 -4.53 -5.62
CA GLU A 53 4.27 -5.45 -6.14
C GLU A 53 5.66 -4.79 -6.17
N ILE A 54 5.77 -3.56 -6.67
CA ILE A 54 7.03 -2.80 -6.66
C ILE A 54 7.54 -2.61 -5.24
N GLY A 55 6.66 -2.33 -4.28
CA GLY A 55 7.02 -2.22 -2.87
C GLY A 55 7.58 -3.53 -2.29
N LEU A 56 7.00 -4.68 -2.66
CA LEU A 56 7.48 -6.00 -2.23
C LEU A 56 8.84 -6.34 -2.84
N ASN A 57 9.01 -6.08 -4.14
CA ASN A 57 10.26 -6.32 -4.85
C ASN A 57 11.39 -5.44 -4.30
N TYR A 58 11.10 -4.18 -3.98
CA TYR A 58 12.06 -3.29 -3.32
C TYR A 58 12.49 -3.80 -1.94
N ILE A 59 11.58 -4.35 -1.14
CA ILE A 59 11.94 -4.94 0.17
C ILE A 59 12.86 -6.13 -0.01
N GLN A 60 12.55 -7.00 -0.98
CA GLN A 60 13.42 -8.13 -1.33
C GLN A 60 14.80 -7.64 -1.78
N HIS A 61 14.85 -6.65 -2.68
CA HIS A 61 16.09 -6.07 -3.19
C HIS A 61 16.95 -5.44 -2.07
N LYS A 62 16.34 -4.64 -1.20
CA LYS A 62 17.04 -3.88 -0.17
C LYS A 62 17.47 -4.71 1.05
N PHE A 63 16.64 -5.67 1.47
CA PHE A 63 16.83 -6.39 2.73
C PHE A 63 17.08 -7.88 2.56
N GLY A 64 16.93 -8.42 1.35
CA GLY A 64 17.02 -9.86 1.08
C GLY A 64 15.85 -10.67 1.66
N ILE A 65 14.72 -10.03 2.01
CA ILE A 65 13.59 -10.67 2.68
C ILE A 65 12.35 -10.66 1.79
N SER A 66 11.78 -11.84 1.60
CA SER A 66 10.52 -11.99 0.88
C SER A 66 9.36 -11.93 1.86
N ILE A 67 8.41 -11.04 1.61
CA ILE A 67 7.18 -10.94 2.38
C ILE A 67 5.98 -11.10 1.46
N LYS A 68 4.93 -11.79 1.92
CA LYS A 68 3.72 -12.09 1.13
C LYS A 68 2.77 -10.90 0.97
N GLY A 69 3.15 -9.74 1.49
CA GLY A 69 2.34 -8.53 1.48
C GLY A 69 2.76 -7.56 2.57
N LEU A 70 2.21 -6.34 2.53
CA LEU A 70 2.49 -5.28 3.50
C LEU A 70 1.66 -5.41 4.80
N TYR A 71 1.01 -6.54 5.04
CA TYR A 71 0.12 -6.80 6.19
C TYR A 71 0.77 -7.71 7.24
N GLY A 72 0.26 -7.67 8.48
CA GLY A 72 0.72 -8.53 9.57
C GLY A 72 1.96 -8.03 10.33
N LYS A 73 2.54 -8.93 11.15
CA LYS A 73 3.74 -8.67 11.95
C LYS A 73 4.99 -8.84 11.08
N HIS A 74 5.82 -7.81 11.03
CA HIS A 74 7.10 -7.83 10.31
C HIS A 74 8.28 -7.63 11.25
N PRO A 75 9.50 -8.09 10.87
CA PRO A 75 10.74 -7.85 11.60
C PRO A 75 10.93 -6.36 11.89
N GLN A 76 11.42 -6.02 13.09
CA GLN A 76 11.55 -4.63 13.54
C GLN A 76 12.38 -3.77 12.58
N LYS A 77 13.46 -4.35 12.01
CA LYS A 77 14.35 -3.69 11.05
C LYS A 77 13.68 -3.19 9.77
N ILE A 78 12.55 -3.76 9.36
CA ILE A 78 11.83 -3.36 8.12
C ILE A 78 10.50 -2.64 8.39
N ARG A 79 10.09 -2.48 9.66
CA ARG A 79 8.76 -1.94 10.00
C ARG A 79 8.54 -0.52 9.49
N SER A 80 9.54 0.36 9.63
CA SER A 80 9.48 1.74 9.16
C SER A 80 9.37 1.81 7.63
N THR A 81 10.17 1.01 6.92
CA THR A 81 10.12 0.89 5.45
C THR A 81 8.75 0.40 5.00
N ILE A 82 8.23 -0.69 5.58
CA ILE A 82 6.91 -1.21 5.23
C ILE A 82 5.84 -0.16 5.49
N ARG A 83 5.91 0.57 6.61
CA ARG A 83 4.94 1.62 6.90
C ARG A 83 4.99 2.73 5.84
N ALA A 84 6.17 3.19 5.45
CA ALA A 84 6.30 4.19 4.39
C ALA A 84 5.75 3.69 3.04
N LEU A 85 6.05 2.45 2.66
CA LEU A 85 5.55 1.83 1.43
C LEU A 85 4.02 1.64 1.44
N GLN A 86 3.43 1.39 2.60
CA GLN A 86 1.97 1.37 2.77
C GLN A 86 1.35 2.74 2.58
N VAL A 87 1.93 3.79 3.19
CA VAL A 87 1.43 5.15 3.00
C VAL A 87 1.51 5.54 1.53
N LEU A 88 2.60 5.21 0.83
CA LEU A 88 2.69 5.46 -0.61
C LEU A 88 1.59 4.74 -1.41
N TRP A 89 1.29 3.49 -1.05
CA TRP A 89 0.19 2.75 -1.66
C TRP A 89 -1.16 3.42 -1.37
N ASP A 90 -1.42 3.81 -0.12
CA ASP A 90 -2.67 4.46 0.30
C ASP A 90 -2.89 5.78 -0.47
N TYR A 91 -1.87 6.60 -0.63
CA TYR A 91 -1.98 7.82 -1.44
C TYR A 91 -2.17 7.54 -2.92
N SER A 92 -1.54 6.48 -3.45
CA SER A 92 -1.70 6.11 -4.86
C SER A 92 -3.12 5.59 -5.15
N GLU A 93 -3.75 4.92 -4.18
CA GLU A 93 -5.10 4.35 -4.33
C GLU A 93 -6.22 5.31 -3.94
N TYR A 94 -6.07 6.06 -2.85
CA TYR A 94 -7.12 6.86 -2.21
C TYR A 94 -6.82 8.36 -2.16
N GLY A 95 -5.64 8.80 -2.63
CA GLY A 95 -5.24 10.21 -2.65
C GLY A 95 -4.92 10.81 -1.27
N SER A 96 -4.94 10.02 -0.20
CA SER A 96 -4.65 10.47 1.16
C SER A 96 -4.10 9.33 2.01
N MET A 97 -3.43 9.67 3.12
CA MET A 97 -3.03 8.67 4.11
C MET A 97 -4.29 8.11 4.77
N VAL A 98 -4.56 6.82 4.59
CA VAL A 98 -5.59 6.19 5.40
C VAL A 98 -4.97 5.76 6.72
N VAL A 99 -5.44 6.36 7.82
CA VAL A 99 -5.08 5.92 9.18
C VAL A 99 -5.85 4.63 9.47
N LYS A 100 -5.43 3.52 8.86
CA LYS A 100 -5.94 2.19 9.17
C LYS A 100 -5.08 1.59 10.29
N MET A 101 -5.72 1.01 11.32
CA MET A 101 -5.04 -0.02 12.11
C MET A 101 -4.57 -1.10 11.14
N ARG A 102 -3.28 -1.46 11.19
CA ARG A 102 -2.74 -2.45 10.27
C ARG A 102 -3.53 -3.75 10.43
N PRO A 103 -4.16 -4.28 9.36
CA PRO A 103 -4.86 -5.55 9.47
C PRO A 103 -3.84 -6.63 9.83
N GLY A 104 -4.11 -7.34 10.94
CA GLY A 104 -3.24 -8.41 11.43
C GLY A 104 -3.21 -9.64 10.51
N LYS A 105 -4.14 -9.71 9.55
CA LYS A 105 -4.31 -10.83 8.62
C LYS A 105 -4.40 -10.31 7.18
N LYS A 106 -4.12 -11.22 6.24
CA LYS A 106 -4.33 -10.99 4.80
C LYS A 106 -5.79 -10.57 4.55
N PRO A 107 -6.08 -9.66 3.59
CA PRO A 107 -7.45 -9.42 3.14
C PRO A 107 -8.14 -10.74 2.77
N PHE A 108 -9.47 -10.78 2.94
CA PHE A 108 -10.25 -11.95 2.55
C PHE A 108 -10.06 -12.23 1.06
N GLU A 109 -9.76 -13.50 0.75
CA GLU A 109 -9.75 -14.05 -0.59
C GLU A 109 -10.71 -15.23 -0.60
N CYS A 110 -11.67 -15.19 -1.52
CA CYS A 110 -12.64 -16.27 -1.66
C CYS A 110 -11.90 -17.54 -2.09
N PRO A 111 -12.04 -18.67 -1.37
CA PRO A 111 -11.45 -19.94 -1.79
C PRO A 111 -12.04 -20.39 -3.12
N ALA A 112 -11.23 -21.04 -3.97
CA ALA A 112 -11.60 -21.39 -5.34
C ALA A 112 -12.93 -22.16 -5.45
N GLY A 113 -13.23 -23.06 -4.50
CA GLY A 113 -14.47 -23.84 -4.49
C GLY A 113 -15.74 -23.05 -4.14
N PHE A 114 -15.64 -21.78 -3.74
CA PHE A 114 -16.78 -20.96 -3.32
C PHE A 114 -16.99 -19.72 -4.20
N VAL A 115 -16.26 -19.59 -5.30
CA VAL A 115 -16.28 -18.41 -6.18
C VAL A 115 -17.69 -18.15 -6.71
N ASP A 116 -18.37 -19.17 -7.23
CA ASP A 116 -19.71 -19.01 -7.82
C ASP A 116 -20.75 -18.53 -6.80
N GLY A 117 -20.71 -19.12 -5.60
CA GLY A 117 -21.58 -18.70 -4.49
C GLY A 117 -21.27 -17.27 -4.04
N TYR A 118 -20.00 -16.90 -3.98
CA TYR A 118 -19.57 -15.56 -3.59
C TYR A 118 -19.96 -14.49 -4.62
N VAL A 119 -19.80 -14.77 -5.92
CA VAL A 119 -20.24 -13.88 -7.01
C VAL A 119 -21.75 -13.72 -7.01
N SER A 120 -22.49 -14.81 -6.81
CA SER A 120 -23.96 -14.78 -6.70
C SER A 120 -24.42 -13.93 -5.51
N PHE A 121 -23.78 -14.11 -4.36
CA PHE A 121 -24.02 -13.30 -3.16
C PHE A 121 -23.78 -11.81 -3.41
N GLN A 122 -22.63 -11.44 -3.98
CA GLN A 122 -22.31 -10.04 -4.33
C GLN A 122 -23.35 -9.43 -5.28
N THR A 123 -23.82 -10.21 -6.26
CA THR A 123 -24.83 -9.78 -7.23
C THR A 123 -26.17 -9.47 -6.54
N ILE A 124 -26.60 -10.31 -5.61
CA ILE A 124 -27.82 -10.08 -4.83
C ILE A 124 -27.67 -8.85 -3.92
N CYS A 125 -26.52 -8.70 -3.23
CA CYS A 125 -26.24 -7.52 -2.41
C CYS A 125 -26.35 -6.22 -3.21
N LYS A 126 -25.74 -6.17 -4.41
CA LYS A 126 -25.84 -5.01 -5.32
C LYS A 126 -27.29 -4.74 -5.72
N LYS A 127 -28.03 -5.79 -6.13
CA LYS A 127 -29.44 -5.66 -6.54
C LYS A 127 -30.33 -5.13 -5.41
N ARG A 128 -30.04 -5.52 -4.16
CA ARG A 128 -30.79 -5.12 -2.97
C ARG A 128 -30.26 -3.84 -2.30
N GLN A 129 -29.27 -3.18 -2.91
CA GLN A 129 -28.60 -1.98 -2.37
C GLN A 129 -28.01 -2.19 -0.96
N TYR A 130 -27.60 -3.41 -0.66
CA TYR A 130 -26.87 -3.70 0.58
C TYR A 130 -25.40 -3.32 0.45
N THR A 131 -24.79 -2.97 1.57
CA THR A 131 -23.35 -2.80 1.68
C THR A 131 -22.65 -4.07 1.18
N ILE A 132 -21.76 -3.91 0.19
CA ILE A 132 -21.05 -5.04 -0.38
C ILE A 132 -20.03 -5.54 0.66
N LEU A 133 -20.25 -6.72 1.20
CA LEU A 133 -19.36 -7.34 2.19
C LEU A 133 -18.22 -8.11 1.50
N GLY A 134 -17.02 -8.02 2.07
CA GLY A 134 -15.85 -8.80 1.63
C GLY A 134 -15.14 -8.28 0.37
N THR A 135 -15.58 -7.17 -0.22
CA THR A 135 -14.81 -6.48 -1.27
C THR A 135 -13.61 -5.76 -0.66
N LYS A 136 -12.43 -5.94 -1.27
CA LYS A 136 -11.19 -5.23 -0.93
C LYS A 136 -11.49 -3.73 -0.80
N SER A 137 -11.38 -3.20 0.43
CA SER A 137 -11.34 -1.74 0.68
C SER A 137 -9.94 -1.23 0.42
#